data_AF-A0A8S3WPD0-F1
#
_entry.id   AF-A0A8S3WPD0-F1
#
_cell.length_a   1.000
_cell.length_b   1.000
_cell.length_c   1.000
_cell.angle_alpha   90.00
_cell.angle_beta   90.00
_cell.angle_gamma   90.00
#
_symmetry.space_group_name_H-M   'P 1'
#
loop_
_entity.id
_entity.type
_entity.pdbx_description
1 polymer ?
#
loop_
_entity_poly.entity_id
_entity_poly.type
_entity_poly.pdbx_seq_one_letter_code
_entity_poly.pdbx_strand_id
1 'polypeptide(L)'
;MISVEIPTNSDLDMHNKPKVVKEAANKICLLTYDEYHKFGKNPYPKERVVGSGPDLVEQSAQYWIDEAQASIKARQTRLRDANGSARNVVMFLGDGMSVPTLSAARTLMGQRDNRPGEESQLAFEAFPTVGLAKTYCVNAQIADSACTASAYLCGVKANRGTIGVTAAVPRFDCVAAEEDHHQLSSIAAWALQDGRDAGIVTTTRVTHASPAGAYAHTAARDWESDTDARADCGVGTVQRDIAHQLVHSYPGHQFKARQ
;
A
#
# COMPACT_ATOMS: atom_id res chain seq x y z
N MET A 1 -3.79 4.12 -1.78
CA MET A 1 -3.68 3.68 -0.37
C MET A 1 -4.97 3.04 0.02
N ILE A 2 -4.90 1.81 0.53
CA ILE A 2 -6.09 1.07 0.93
C ILE A 2 -5.82 0.52 2.34
N SER A 3 -6.60 0.97 3.32
CA SER A 3 -6.48 0.51 4.70
C SER A 3 -7.69 -0.35 5.04
N VAL A 4 -7.43 -1.54 5.57
CA VAL A 4 -8.45 -2.45 6.07
C VAL A 4 -8.38 -2.48 7.59
N GLU A 5 -9.46 -2.05 8.22
CA GLU A 5 -9.71 -2.27 9.64
C GLU A 5 -10.48 -3.58 9.78
N ILE A 6 -10.01 -4.48 10.65
CA ILE A 6 -10.68 -5.77 10.91
C ILE A 6 -11.43 -5.64 12.25
N PRO A 7 -12.78 -5.53 12.25
CA PRO A 7 -13.57 -5.53 13.47
C PRO A 7 -13.66 -6.92 14.10
N THR A 8 -13.91 -6.99 15.41
CA THR A 8 -14.05 -8.25 16.14
C THR A 8 -15.45 -8.85 15.97
N ASN A 9 -15.52 -10.12 15.52
CA ASN A 9 -16.56 -11.05 15.97
C ASN A 9 -15.84 -12.21 16.67
N SER A 10 -16.38 -12.65 17.81
CA SER A 10 -15.71 -13.47 18.84
C SER A 10 -15.39 -14.92 18.47
N ASP A 11 -15.60 -15.35 17.22
CA ASP A 11 -15.50 -16.77 16.82
C ASP A 11 -14.51 -17.05 15.68
N LEU A 12 -13.35 -16.38 15.67
CA LEU A 12 -12.22 -16.81 14.83
C LEU A 12 -11.14 -17.46 15.71
N ASP A 13 -11.23 -18.79 15.80
CA ASP A 13 -10.24 -19.70 16.36
C ASP A 13 -8.81 -19.30 15.93
N MET A 14 -7.99 -18.98 16.93
CA MET A 14 -6.67 -18.41 16.77
C MET A 14 -5.58 -19.42 16.36
N HIS A 15 -5.90 -20.69 16.12
CA HIS A 15 -4.91 -21.71 15.77
C HIS A 15 -4.52 -21.83 14.29
N ASN A 16 -5.15 -21.10 13.36
CA ASN A 16 -4.92 -21.29 11.92
C ASN A 16 -4.38 -20.05 11.15
N LYS A 17 -3.76 -19.10 11.86
CA LYS A 17 -3.28 -17.79 11.33
C LYS A 17 -2.41 -17.83 10.05
N PRO A 18 -1.54 -18.84 9.81
CA PRO A 18 -0.75 -18.86 8.57
C PRO A 18 -1.59 -19.08 7.31
N LYS A 19 -2.77 -19.71 7.42
CA LYS A 19 -3.61 -20.02 6.25
C LYS A 19 -4.47 -18.84 5.82
N VAL A 20 -5.14 -18.15 6.76
CA VAL A 20 -6.06 -17.04 6.41
C VAL A 20 -5.29 -15.82 5.89
N VAL A 21 -4.14 -15.49 6.47
CA VAL A 21 -3.28 -14.42 5.97
C VAL A 21 -2.62 -14.82 4.64
N LYS A 22 -2.19 -16.08 4.47
CA LYS A 22 -1.73 -16.57 3.16
C LYS A 22 -2.83 -16.61 2.11
N GLU A 23 -4.09 -16.83 2.48
CA GLU A 23 -5.20 -16.92 1.54
C GLU A 23 -5.68 -15.54 1.11
N ALA A 24 -5.71 -14.57 2.03
CA ALA A 24 -5.91 -13.15 1.73
C ALA A 24 -4.72 -12.57 0.95
N ALA A 25 -3.49 -12.87 1.36
CA ALA A 25 -2.28 -12.47 0.64
C ALA A 25 -2.21 -13.17 -0.72
N ASN A 26 -2.56 -14.44 -0.88
CA ASN A 26 -2.59 -15.07 -2.20
C ASN A 26 -3.68 -14.45 -3.08
N LYS A 27 -4.87 -14.13 -2.56
CA LYS A 27 -5.90 -13.44 -3.35
C LYS A 27 -5.54 -11.98 -3.71
N ILE A 28 -4.70 -11.32 -2.92
CA ILE A 28 -4.23 -9.95 -3.17
C ILE A 28 -2.89 -9.91 -3.94
N CYS A 29 -2.06 -10.94 -3.81
CA CYS A 29 -0.68 -11.05 -4.28
C CYS A 29 -0.52 -12.12 -5.38
N LEU A 30 -1.62 -12.49 -6.07
CA LEU A 30 -1.59 -13.38 -7.24
C LEU A 30 -1.00 -12.73 -8.51
N LEU A 31 -0.15 -11.71 -8.34
CA LEU A 31 0.61 -11.09 -9.43
C LEU A 31 2.08 -11.01 -9.02
N THR A 32 2.70 -12.15 -8.71
CA THR A 32 4.15 -12.25 -8.61
C THR A 32 4.79 -12.11 -10.00
N TYR A 33 5.89 -11.37 -10.05
CA TYR A 33 6.64 -10.95 -11.25
C TYR A 33 7.07 -12.10 -12.20
N ASP A 34 7.14 -13.35 -11.71
CA ASP A 34 7.74 -14.48 -12.43
C ASP A 34 6.80 -15.22 -13.42
N GLU A 35 5.48 -14.97 -13.38
CA GLU A 35 4.56 -15.52 -14.39
C GLU A 35 4.41 -14.63 -15.65
N TYR A 36 5.05 -13.45 -15.67
CA TYR A 36 4.92 -12.49 -16.78
C TYR A 36 5.57 -12.94 -18.11
N HIS A 37 6.42 -13.98 -18.11
CA HIS A 37 7.25 -14.33 -19.28
C HIS A 37 7.15 -15.77 -19.81
N LYS A 38 6.24 -16.60 -19.31
CA LYS A 38 5.93 -17.88 -19.97
C LYS A 38 4.98 -17.63 -21.15
N PHE A 39 5.51 -17.10 -22.25
CA PHE A 39 4.79 -16.94 -23.51
C PHE A 39 4.47 -18.29 -24.15
N GLY A 40 3.34 -18.87 -23.75
CA GLY A 40 2.61 -19.87 -24.52
C GLY A 40 1.58 -19.18 -25.42
N LYS A 41 1.89 -19.08 -26.73
CA LYS A 41 1.03 -18.72 -27.88
C LYS A 41 -0.21 -17.82 -27.61
N ASN A 42 -0.06 -16.57 -28.06
CA ASN A 42 -1.03 -15.47 -28.20
C ASN A 42 -1.01 -14.43 -27.06
N PRO A 43 -0.21 -13.35 -27.19
CA PRO A 43 -0.01 -12.34 -26.14
C PRO A 43 -1.09 -11.26 -26.09
N TYR A 44 -2.12 -11.33 -26.94
CA TYR A 44 -3.19 -10.34 -26.97
C TYR A 44 -4.35 -10.79 -26.09
N PRO A 45 -4.89 -9.91 -25.21
CA PRO A 45 -6.18 -10.17 -24.58
C PRO A 45 -7.18 -10.44 -25.69
N LYS A 46 -8.04 -11.44 -25.52
CA LYS A 46 -9.21 -11.57 -26.39
C LYS A 46 -9.95 -10.24 -26.28
N GLU A 47 -9.90 -9.42 -27.33
CA GLU A 47 -10.84 -8.32 -27.48
C GLU A 47 -12.23 -8.89 -27.16
N ARG A 48 -13.10 -8.10 -26.53
CA ARG A 48 -14.55 -8.36 -26.56
C ARG A 48 -14.83 -8.76 -28.00
N VAL A 49 -15.22 -10.02 -28.25
CA VAL A 49 -15.27 -10.57 -29.62
C VAL A 49 -15.92 -9.50 -30.46
N VAL A 50 -15.17 -8.89 -31.39
CA VAL A 50 -15.67 -7.77 -32.17
C VAL A 50 -16.84 -8.34 -32.98
N GLY A 51 -18.07 -8.16 -32.49
CA GLY A 51 -19.27 -8.83 -33.00
C GLY A 51 -20.17 -9.55 -31.97
N SER A 52 -19.75 -9.82 -30.73
CA SER A 52 -20.70 -10.24 -29.68
C SER A 52 -21.40 -8.99 -29.14
N GLY A 53 -22.68 -8.84 -29.44
CA GLY A 53 -23.50 -7.75 -28.89
C GLY A 53 -23.44 -7.69 -27.36
N PRO A 54 -23.97 -6.61 -26.73
CA PRO A 54 -24.08 -6.53 -25.28
C PRO A 54 -24.76 -7.78 -24.72
N ASP A 55 -24.33 -8.22 -23.53
CA ASP A 55 -24.97 -9.35 -22.84
C ASP A 55 -26.49 -9.12 -22.83
N LEU A 56 -27.25 -10.14 -23.21
CA LEU A 56 -28.70 -10.03 -23.38
C LEU A 56 -29.38 -9.54 -22.09
N VAL A 57 -28.81 -9.83 -20.92
CA VAL A 57 -29.32 -9.34 -19.63
C VAL A 57 -29.08 -7.85 -19.43
N GLU A 58 -27.93 -7.32 -19.86
CA GLU A 58 -27.56 -5.90 -19.73
C GLU A 58 -28.41 -4.99 -20.64
N GLN A 59 -29.08 -5.55 -21.64
CA GLN A 59 -30.00 -4.80 -22.51
C GLN A 59 -31.31 -4.42 -21.80
N SER A 60 -31.64 -5.05 -20.68
CA SER A 60 -32.84 -4.76 -19.90
C SER A 60 -32.61 -3.67 -18.86
N ALA A 61 -33.50 -2.67 -18.82
CA ALA A 61 -33.49 -1.67 -17.74
C ALA A 61 -33.67 -2.32 -16.35
N GLN A 62 -34.42 -3.42 -16.26
CA GLN A 62 -34.68 -4.11 -14.99
C GLN A 62 -33.39 -4.64 -14.36
N TYR A 63 -32.45 -5.13 -15.17
CA TYR A 63 -31.15 -5.62 -14.70
C TYR A 63 -30.39 -4.53 -13.91
N TRP A 64 -30.29 -3.33 -14.49
CA TRP A 64 -29.61 -2.19 -13.86
C TRP A 64 -30.34 -1.67 -12.62
N ILE A 65 -31.68 -1.72 -12.61
CA ILE A 65 -32.49 -1.37 -11.45
C ILE A 65 -32.22 -2.35 -10.30
N ASP A 66 -32.22 -3.66 -10.59
CA ASP A 66 -32.00 -4.71 -9.61
C ASP A 66 -30.58 -4.64 -9.01
N GLU A 67 -29.56 -4.41 -9.85
CA GLU A 67 -28.18 -4.19 -9.41
C GLU A 67 -28.07 -2.97 -8.47
N ALA A 68 -28.70 -1.85 -8.85
CA ALA A 68 -28.70 -0.64 -8.05
C ALA A 68 -29.37 -0.88 -6.68
N GLN A 69 -30.54 -1.54 -6.65
CA GLN A 69 -31.25 -1.87 -5.41
C GLN A 69 -30.43 -2.80 -4.52
N ALA A 70 -29.78 -3.81 -5.10
CA ALA A 70 -28.86 -4.69 -4.37
C ALA A 70 -27.71 -3.90 -3.74
N SER A 71 -27.11 -2.96 -4.49
CA SER A 71 -26.02 -2.11 -3.98
C SER A 71 -26.44 -1.20 -2.82
N ILE A 72 -27.66 -0.63 -2.88
CA ILE A 72 -28.21 0.23 -1.83
C ILE A 72 -28.45 -0.57 -0.56
N LYS A 73 -29.08 -1.75 -0.68
CA LYS A 73 -29.35 -2.65 0.44
C LYS A 73 -28.05 -3.12 1.11
N ALA A 74 -27.03 -3.45 0.32
CA ALA A 74 -25.71 -3.84 0.82
C ALA A 74 -25.05 -2.71 1.64
N ARG A 75 -25.12 -1.45 1.16
CA ARG A 75 -24.58 -0.28 1.86
C ARG A 75 -25.33 0.01 3.17
N GLN A 76 -26.66 -0.06 3.17
CA GLN A 76 -27.48 0.18 4.36
C GLN A 76 -27.21 -0.82 5.49
N THR A 77 -26.90 -2.07 5.13
CA THR A 77 -26.61 -3.13 6.10
C THR A 77 -25.27 -2.86 6.80
N ARG A 78 -24.23 -2.48 6.05
CA ARG A 78 -22.86 -2.30 6.56
C ARG A 78 -22.68 -1.13 7.54
N LEU A 79 -23.44 -0.04 7.38
CA LEU A 79 -23.30 1.15 8.24
C LEU A 79 -23.75 0.92 9.69
N ARG A 80 -24.44 -0.20 9.98
CA ARG A 80 -24.97 -0.49 11.32
C ARG A 80 -23.93 -1.12 12.27
N ASP A 81 -22.84 -1.68 11.73
CA ASP A 81 -21.92 -2.53 12.50
C ASP A 81 -20.60 -1.83 12.88
N ALA A 82 -20.45 -0.52 12.63
CA ALA A 82 -19.18 0.19 12.74
C ALA A 82 -18.86 0.78 14.13
N ASN A 83 -19.35 0.17 15.23
CA ASN A 83 -19.02 0.61 16.58
C ASN A 83 -17.93 -0.29 17.20
N GLY A 84 -16.67 0.17 17.19
CA GLY A 84 -15.57 -0.52 17.85
C GLY A 84 -14.21 0.12 17.59
N SER A 85 -13.20 -0.27 18.38
CA SER A 85 -11.80 0.06 18.13
C SER A 85 -11.12 -1.07 17.36
N ALA A 86 -10.30 -0.74 16.36
CA ALA A 86 -9.59 -1.72 15.56
C ALA A 86 -8.50 -2.44 16.37
N ARG A 87 -8.56 -3.77 16.43
CA ARG A 87 -7.50 -4.58 17.07
C ARG A 87 -6.25 -4.66 16.19
N ASN A 88 -6.44 -4.76 14.87
CA ASN A 88 -5.39 -4.92 13.88
C ASN A 88 -5.62 -3.91 12.75
N VAL A 89 -4.53 -3.34 12.24
CA VAL A 89 -4.53 -2.47 11.06
C VAL A 89 -3.70 -3.15 9.98
N VAL A 90 -4.30 -3.35 8.80
CA VAL A 90 -3.59 -3.86 7.63
C VAL A 90 -3.69 -2.82 6.53
N MET A 91 -2.53 -2.34 6.07
CA MET A 91 -2.46 -1.33 5.02
C MET A 91 -1.86 -1.92 3.75
N PHE A 92 -2.63 -1.86 2.66
CA PHE A 92 -2.18 -2.21 1.32
C PHE A 92 -1.83 -0.95 0.54
N LEU A 93 -0.60 -0.90 0.05
CA LEU A 93 -0.09 0.19 -0.74
C LEU A 93 0.30 -0.29 -2.14
N GLY A 94 -0.52 0.04 -3.13
CA GLY A 94 -0.12 -0.05 -4.54
C GLY A 94 0.72 1.16 -4.93
N ASP A 95 2.05 1.02 -4.97
CA ASP A 95 2.96 2.08 -5.41
C ASP A 95 2.67 2.42 -6.88
N GLY A 96 2.45 3.70 -7.19
CA GLY A 96 2.07 4.16 -8.53
C GLY A 96 0.66 3.74 -9.02
N MET A 97 -0.19 3.15 -8.17
CA MET A 97 -1.52 2.66 -8.57
C MET A 97 -2.54 3.80 -8.70
N SER A 98 -2.58 4.40 -9.88
CA SER A 98 -3.53 5.46 -10.26
C SER A 98 -4.94 4.91 -10.55
N VAL A 99 -5.95 5.79 -10.61
CA VAL A 99 -7.32 5.39 -11.02
C VAL A 99 -7.34 4.72 -12.42
N PRO A 100 -6.63 5.24 -13.44
CA PRO A 100 -6.48 4.52 -14.71
C PRO A 100 -5.85 3.13 -14.57
N THR A 101 -4.85 2.98 -13.69
CA THR A 101 -4.22 1.68 -13.41
C THR A 101 -5.24 0.69 -12.85
N LEU A 102 -6.16 1.14 -11.98
CA LEU A 102 -7.24 0.31 -11.45
C LEU A 102 -8.19 -0.18 -12.54
N SER A 103 -8.66 0.73 -13.42
CA SER A 103 -9.53 0.37 -14.53
C SER A 103 -8.87 -0.66 -15.44
N ALA A 104 -7.60 -0.44 -15.81
CA ALA A 104 -6.87 -1.39 -16.64
C ALA A 104 -6.70 -2.77 -15.96
N ALA A 105 -6.38 -2.80 -14.66
CA ALA A 105 -6.23 -4.04 -13.91
C ALA A 105 -7.54 -4.82 -13.81
N ARG A 106 -8.67 -4.13 -13.57
CA ARG A 106 -10.00 -4.72 -13.52
C ARG A 106 -10.40 -5.34 -14.86
N THR A 107 -10.23 -4.60 -15.97
CA THR A 107 -10.52 -5.11 -17.31
C THR A 107 -9.69 -6.34 -17.63
N LEU A 108 -8.38 -6.30 -17.35
CA LEU A 108 -7.50 -7.45 -17.55
C LEU A 108 -7.91 -8.66 -16.70
N MET A 109 -8.33 -8.45 -15.45
CA MET A 109 -8.83 -9.52 -14.57
C MET A 109 -10.05 -10.22 -15.17
N GLY A 110 -11.08 -9.47 -15.60
CA GLY A 110 -12.27 -10.10 -16.17
C GLY A 110 -11.99 -10.78 -17.52
N GLN A 111 -11.10 -10.21 -18.34
CA GLN A 111 -10.67 -10.86 -19.59
C GLN A 111 -9.97 -12.19 -19.35
N ARG A 112 -9.16 -12.31 -18.28
CA ARG A 112 -8.55 -13.58 -17.85
C ARG A 112 -9.59 -14.61 -17.40
N ASP A 113 -10.73 -14.15 -16.89
CA ASP A 113 -11.88 -14.99 -16.53
C ASP A 113 -12.82 -15.29 -17.71
N ASN A 114 -12.42 -14.99 -18.96
CA ASN A 114 -13.25 -15.08 -20.17
C ASN A 114 -14.54 -14.22 -20.12
N ARG A 115 -14.50 -13.09 -19.42
CA ARG A 115 -15.56 -12.07 -19.39
C ARG A 115 -15.11 -10.79 -20.13
N PRO A 116 -16.02 -9.85 -20.45
CA PRO A 116 -15.66 -8.59 -21.13
C PRO A 116 -14.58 -7.79 -20.38
N GLY A 117 -14.70 -7.69 -19.05
CA GLY A 117 -13.68 -7.12 -18.18
C GLY A 117 -14.18 -5.97 -17.33
N GLU A 118 -14.92 -5.05 -17.93
CA GLU A 118 -15.33 -3.78 -17.31
C GLU A 118 -16.24 -3.98 -16.09
N GLU A 119 -17.04 -5.05 -16.11
CA GLU A 119 -17.98 -5.43 -15.05
C GLU A 119 -17.31 -6.19 -13.88
N SER A 120 -16.03 -6.54 -14.02
CA SER A 120 -15.28 -7.17 -12.95
C SER A 120 -15.05 -6.23 -11.77
N GLN A 121 -14.74 -6.79 -10.61
CA GLN A 121 -14.46 -6.00 -9.41
C GLN A 121 -13.19 -6.52 -8.74
N LEU A 122 -12.24 -5.61 -8.46
CA LEU A 122 -11.05 -5.94 -7.68
C LEU A 122 -11.45 -6.15 -6.21
N ALA A 123 -10.74 -7.02 -5.48
CA ALA A 123 -11.14 -7.41 -4.12
C ALA A 123 -11.38 -6.21 -3.17
N PHE A 124 -10.57 -5.15 -3.28
CA PHE A 124 -10.70 -3.94 -2.44
C PHE A 124 -11.78 -2.97 -2.91
N GLU A 125 -12.34 -3.13 -4.12
CA GLU A 125 -13.47 -2.32 -4.58
C GLU A 125 -14.78 -2.73 -3.90
N ALA A 126 -14.79 -3.89 -3.22
CA ALA A 126 -15.87 -4.31 -2.35
C ALA A 126 -15.85 -3.61 -0.98
N PHE A 127 -14.79 -2.85 -0.66
CA PHE A 127 -14.68 -2.14 0.62
C PHE A 127 -15.79 -1.09 0.78
N PRO A 128 -16.28 -0.89 2.01
CA PRO A 128 -17.45 -0.05 2.25
C PRO A 128 -17.19 1.44 2.04
N THR A 129 -15.92 1.86 2.13
CA THR A 129 -15.51 3.26 2.11
C THR A 129 -14.47 3.51 1.03
N VAL A 130 -14.59 4.67 0.40
CA VAL A 130 -13.63 5.18 -0.57
C VAL A 130 -13.30 6.62 -0.19
N GLY A 131 -12.02 6.97 -0.28
CA GLY A 131 -11.52 8.32 -0.04
C GLY A 131 -10.55 8.73 -1.13
N LEU A 132 -10.52 10.03 -1.43
CA LEU A 132 -9.52 10.63 -2.31
C LEU A 132 -8.46 11.35 -1.47
N ALA A 133 -7.19 11.18 -1.83
CA ALA A 133 -6.06 11.77 -1.12
C ALA A 133 -5.30 12.76 -2.00
N LYS A 134 -4.96 13.93 -1.44
CA LYS A 134 -4.09 14.94 -2.11
C LYS A 134 -2.62 14.61 -1.85
N THR A 135 -1.91 14.14 -2.88
CA THR A 135 -0.61 13.48 -2.72
C THR A 135 0.63 14.38 -2.78
N TYR A 136 0.50 15.66 -3.11
CA TYR A 136 1.66 16.59 -3.25
C TYR A 136 2.63 16.55 -2.04
N CYS A 137 3.93 16.62 -2.30
CA CYS A 137 4.95 16.88 -1.27
C CYS A 137 4.93 18.37 -0.89
N VAL A 138 5.52 18.76 0.24
CA VAL A 138 5.57 20.17 0.65
C VAL A 138 6.23 21.07 -0.42
N ASN A 139 7.29 20.57 -1.05
CA ASN A 139 8.07 21.30 -2.06
C ASN A 139 7.83 20.82 -3.52
N ALA A 140 6.86 19.94 -3.78
CA ALA A 140 6.63 19.39 -5.12
C ALA A 140 5.17 19.01 -5.37
N GLN A 141 4.63 19.43 -6.52
CA GLN A 141 3.26 19.09 -6.95
C GLN A 141 3.14 17.61 -7.32
N ILE A 142 4.10 17.10 -8.10
CA ILE A 142 4.23 15.69 -8.41
C ILE A 142 5.09 15.04 -7.33
N ALA A 143 4.45 14.22 -6.52
CA ALA A 143 5.09 13.58 -5.39
C ALA A 143 5.96 12.38 -5.79
N ASP A 144 6.86 11.99 -4.90
CA ASP A 144 7.59 10.74 -4.98
C ASP A 144 7.19 9.79 -3.85
N SER A 145 7.64 8.53 -3.90
CA SER A 145 7.32 7.52 -2.89
C SER A 145 7.80 7.90 -1.48
N ALA A 146 8.90 8.66 -1.34
CA ALA A 146 9.48 9.00 -0.04
C ALA A 146 8.64 10.00 0.75
N CYS A 147 8.29 11.14 0.14
CA CYS A 147 7.50 12.16 0.83
C CYS A 147 6.08 11.65 1.13
N THR A 148 5.53 10.80 0.26
CA THR A 148 4.21 10.20 0.45
C THR A 148 4.24 9.18 1.57
N ALA A 149 5.30 8.35 1.68
CA ALA A 149 5.49 7.43 2.79
C ALA A 149 5.46 8.12 4.14
N SER A 150 6.18 9.23 4.27
CA SER A 150 6.15 10.06 5.49
C SER A 150 4.73 10.57 5.78
N ALA A 151 4.00 11.00 4.74
CA ALA A 151 2.63 11.49 4.91
C ALA A 151 1.66 10.40 5.39
N TYR A 152 1.71 9.19 4.82
CA TYR A 152 0.72 8.16 5.13
C TYR A 152 1.10 7.20 6.26
N LEU A 153 2.39 7.10 6.61
CA LEU A 153 2.84 6.29 7.74
C LEU A 153 3.07 7.13 8.99
N CYS A 154 3.48 8.39 8.87
CA CYS A 154 3.75 9.26 10.02
C CYS A 154 2.72 10.39 10.20
N GLY A 155 1.81 10.57 9.24
CA GLY A 155 0.76 11.60 9.31
C GLY A 155 1.24 13.03 8.99
N VAL A 156 2.49 13.22 8.55
CA VAL A 156 3.08 14.53 8.29
C VAL A 156 3.66 14.59 6.89
N LYS A 157 3.28 15.61 6.11
CA LYS A 157 3.85 15.83 4.76
C LYS A 157 5.30 16.27 4.86
N ALA A 158 6.14 15.72 3.99
CA ALA A 158 7.57 15.99 3.93
C ALA A 158 8.00 16.55 2.56
N ASN A 159 9.29 16.83 2.43
CA ASN A 159 9.92 17.22 1.18
C ASN A 159 10.11 16.01 0.26
N ARG A 160 10.12 16.25 -1.05
CA ARG A 160 10.39 15.22 -2.05
C ARG A 160 11.75 14.58 -1.82
N GLY A 161 11.78 13.24 -1.79
CA GLY A 161 12.99 12.46 -1.60
C GLY A 161 13.45 12.28 -0.15
N THR A 162 12.77 12.85 0.85
CA THR A 162 13.06 12.62 2.28
C THR A 162 12.09 11.62 2.89
N ILE A 163 12.54 10.85 3.89
CA ILE A 163 11.77 9.78 4.54
C ILE A 163 11.76 10.01 6.05
N GLY A 164 10.58 9.98 6.67
CA GLY A 164 10.42 9.97 8.12
C GLY A 164 10.94 11.24 8.81
N VAL A 165 11.10 12.34 8.07
CA VAL A 165 11.55 13.63 8.61
C VAL A 165 10.62 14.77 8.17
N THR A 166 10.56 15.84 8.96
CA THR A 166 9.75 17.02 8.65
C THR A 166 10.24 17.73 7.37
N ALA A 167 9.40 18.60 6.81
CA ALA A 167 9.78 19.44 5.67
C ALA A 167 10.81 20.55 6.01
N ALA A 168 11.22 20.67 7.28
CA ALA A 168 12.34 21.54 7.64
C ALA A 168 13.69 20.95 7.19
N VAL A 169 13.79 19.63 6.99
CA VAL A 169 15.00 18.95 6.52
C VAL A 169 15.12 19.10 4.99
N PRO A 170 16.16 19.78 4.49
CA PRO A 170 16.47 19.79 3.07
C PRO A 170 16.91 18.41 2.58
N ARG A 171 16.65 18.10 1.31
CA ARG A 171 17.16 16.86 0.72
C ARG A 171 18.69 16.89 0.72
N PHE A 172 19.32 15.77 1.08
CA PHE A 172 20.78 15.61 1.25
C PHE A 172 21.40 16.33 2.45
N ASP A 173 20.61 16.89 3.37
CA ASP A 173 21.15 17.41 4.63
C ASP A 173 21.39 16.27 5.63
N CYS A 174 22.62 15.78 5.67
CA CYS A 174 23.04 14.63 6.47
C CYS A 174 23.00 14.88 7.99
N VAL A 175 23.02 16.14 8.42
CA VAL A 175 23.01 16.48 9.85
C VAL A 175 21.58 16.69 10.32
N ALA A 176 20.80 17.48 9.57
CA ALA A 176 19.42 17.80 9.96
C ALA A 176 18.51 16.56 10.06
N ALA A 177 18.76 15.51 9.28
CA ALA A 177 17.99 14.26 9.38
C ALA A 177 18.24 13.44 10.66
N GLU A 178 19.38 13.63 11.32
CA GLU A 178 19.72 12.97 12.59
C GLU A 178 19.25 13.79 13.81
N GLU A 179 18.69 14.99 13.62
CA GLU A 179 18.15 15.80 14.70
C GLU A 179 16.77 15.30 15.13
N ASP A 180 16.64 14.83 16.39
CA ASP A 180 15.43 14.20 16.93
C ASP A 180 14.14 15.00 16.68
N HIS A 181 14.19 16.33 16.77
CA HIS A 181 13.01 17.19 16.59
C HIS A 181 12.53 17.29 15.15
N HIS A 182 13.33 16.81 14.19
CA HIS A 182 12.94 16.66 12.79
C HIS A 182 12.43 15.26 12.46
N GLN A 183 12.66 14.26 13.31
CA GLN A 183 12.26 12.88 13.06
C GLN A 183 10.79 12.63 13.39
N LEU A 184 10.11 11.86 12.54
CA LEU A 184 8.67 11.63 12.60
C LEU A 184 8.37 10.19 13.04
N SER A 185 7.63 10.02 14.14
CA SER A 185 7.15 8.70 14.53
C SER A 185 6.11 8.15 13.54
N SER A 186 6.31 6.91 13.08
CA SER A 186 5.37 6.21 12.21
C SER A 186 4.27 5.50 13.02
N ILE A 187 3.19 5.10 12.35
CA ILE A 187 2.15 4.24 12.93
C ILE A 187 2.70 2.90 13.41
N ALA A 188 3.76 2.39 12.79
CA ALA A 188 4.43 1.18 13.26
C ALA A 188 5.15 1.42 14.59
N ALA A 189 5.81 2.58 14.75
CA ALA A 189 6.37 3.00 16.02
C ALA A 189 5.30 3.20 17.10
N TRP A 190 4.14 3.78 16.77
CA TRP A 190 3.04 3.92 17.73
C TRP A 190 2.45 2.57 18.14
N ALA A 191 2.29 1.63 17.19
CA ALA A 191 1.81 0.29 17.49
C ALA A 191 2.74 -0.46 18.46
N LEU A 192 4.05 -0.40 18.23
CA LEU A 192 5.05 -1.01 19.11
C LEU A 192 5.09 -0.36 20.50
N GLN A 193 4.96 0.97 20.58
CA GLN A 193 4.83 1.71 21.85
C GLN A 193 3.58 1.28 22.64
N ASP A 194 2.49 0.94 21.96
CA ASP A 194 1.25 0.38 22.55
C ASP A 194 1.35 -1.13 22.84
N GLY A 195 2.54 -1.73 22.71
CA GLY A 195 2.77 -3.15 22.98
C GLY A 195 2.20 -4.10 21.91
N ARG A 196 1.91 -3.60 20.71
CA ARG A 196 1.45 -4.40 19.56
C ARG A 196 2.62 -4.82 18.68
N ASP A 197 2.41 -5.86 17.89
CA ASP A 197 3.35 -6.27 16.87
C ASP A 197 3.25 -5.37 15.62
N ALA A 198 4.39 -5.13 14.97
CA ALA A 198 4.47 -4.44 13.69
C ALA A 198 5.34 -5.23 12.70
N GLY A 199 5.09 -5.04 11.40
CA GLY A 199 5.85 -5.66 10.34
C GLY A 199 5.58 -5.02 8.98
N ILE A 200 6.51 -5.26 8.05
CA ILE A 200 6.43 -4.80 6.67
C ILE A 200 6.54 -5.98 5.72
N VAL A 201 5.75 -5.95 4.65
CA VAL A 201 5.82 -6.90 3.54
C VAL A 201 5.82 -6.12 2.24
N THR A 202 6.77 -6.37 1.35
CA THR A 202 6.91 -5.65 0.09
C THR A 202 7.45 -6.54 -1.01
N THR A 203 7.15 -6.20 -2.27
CA THR A 203 7.80 -6.80 -3.45
C THR A 203 9.03 -6.01 -3.92
N THR A 204 9.33 -4.88 -3.26
CA THR A 204 10.52 -4.06 -3.52
C THR A 204 11.65 -4.47 -2.57
N ARG A 205 12.79 -3.76 -2.61
CA ARG A 205 13.77 -3.87 -1.52
C ARG A 205 13.12 -3.36 -0.23
N VAL A 206 13.38 -4.02 0.90
CA VAL A 206 12.87 -3.56 2.22
C VAL A 206 13.40 -2.18 2.63
N THR A 207 14.48 -1.72 1.99
CA THR A 207 15.11 -0.40 2.08
C THR A 207 14.53 0.64 1.11
N HIS A 208 13.64 0.24 0.19
CA HIS A 208 12.97 1.18 -0.71
C HIS A 208 12.12 2.18 0.08
N ALA A 209 11.86 3.35 -0.51
CA ALA A 209 11.21 4.47 0.17
C ALA A 209 9.87 4.13 0.85
N SER A 210 9.01 3.35 0.19
CA SER A 210 7.67 3.00 0.68
C SER A 210 7.71 2.18 1.99
N PRO A 211 8.43 1.04 2.08
CA PRO A 211 8.60 0.35 3.36
C PRO A 211 9.46 1.14 4.35
N ALA A 212 10.47 1.89 3.89
CA ALA A 212 11.36 2.68 4.74
C ALA A 212 10.62 3.75 5.55
N GLY A 213 9.55 4.35 5.04
CA GLY A 213 8.74 5.31 5.82
C GLY A 213 8.12 4.74 7.09
N ALA A 214 8.11 3.41 7.28
CA ALA A 214 7.64 2.81 8.52
C ALA A 214 8.69 2.86 9.64
N TYR A 215 9.97 3.05 9.33
CA TYR A 215 11.05 2.89 10.30
C TYR A 215 12.26 3.81 10.15
N ALA A 216 12.48 4.42 8.99
CA ALA A 216 13.69 5.17 8.69
C ALA A 216 13.46 6.68 8.77
N HIS A 217 14.50 7.39 9.18
CA HIS A 217 14.65 8.84 9.16
C HIS A 217 15.86 9.19 8.28
N THR A 218 15.64 9.82 7.13
CA THR A 218 16.73 10.15 6.21
C THR A 218 16.39 11.35 5.31
N ALA A 219 17.38 12.19 5.04
CA ALA A 219 17.29 13.30 4.09
C ALA A 219 17.39 12.85 2.62
N ALA A 220 17.71 11.60 2.33
CA ALA A 220 17.64 11.07 0.98
C ALA A 220 17.23 9.59 0.96
N ARG A 221 16.18 9.31 0.18
CA ARG A 221 15.65 7.96 -0.05
C ARG A 221 16.63 6.99 -0.70
N ASP A 222 17.67 7.51 -1.34
CA ASP A 222 18.66 6.73 -2.07
C ASP A 222 19.77 6.23 -1.13
N TRP A 223 19.82 6.68 0.13
CA TRP A 223 20.76 6.21 1.15
C TRP A 223 20.36 4.83 1.71
N GLU A 224 20.14 3.86 0.81
CA GLU A 224 19.71 2.50 1.15
C GLU A 224 20.80 1.72 1.89
N SER A 225 22.08 2.00 1.59
CA SER A 225 23.26 1.39 2.19
C SER A 225 24.31 2.42 2.63
N ASP A 226 25.32 1.97 3.38
CA ASP A 226 26.40 2.83 3.87
C ASP A 226 27.22 3.45 2.74
N THR A 227 27.37 2.77 1.60
CA THR A 227 28.04 3.33 0.42
C THR A 227 27.29 4.52 -0.17
N ASP A 228 25.96 4.45 -0.18
CA ASP A 228 25.11 5.51 -0.73
C ASP A 228 25.15 6.75 0.18
N ALA A 229 25.01 6.56 1.49
CA ALA A 229 25.08 7.64 2.47
C ALA A 229 26.46 8.32 2.47
N ARG A 230 27.55 7.54 2.41
CA ARG A 230 28.92 8.09 2.38
C ARG A 230 29.24 8.84 1.09
N ALA A 231 28.61 8.48 -0.03
CA ALA A 231 28.84 9.16 -1.30
C ALA A 231 28.40 10.65 -1.22
N ASP A 232 27.30 10.93 -0.55
CA ASP A 232 26.77 12.30 -0.41
C ASP A 232 27.23 12.99 0.87
N CYS A 233 27.41 12.25 1.97
CA CYS A 233 27.71 12.81 3.29
C CYS A 233 29.19 12.73 3.70
N GLY A 234 30.02 12.02 2.94
CA GLY A 234 31.42 11.79 3.25
C GLY A 234 31.68 10.63 4.23
N VAL A 235 32.96 10.27 4.35
CA VAL A 235 33.42 9.21 5.25
C VAL A 235 33.27 9.67 6.71
N GLY A 236 32.67 8.81 7.55
CA GLY A 236 32.43 9.12 8.96
C GLY A 236 31.14 9.92 9.21
N THR A 237 30.23 9.99 8.23
CA THR A 237 28.91 10.59 8.39
C THR A 237 28.16 10.04 9.61
N VAL A 238 27.44 10.94 10.29
CA VAL A 238 26.51 10.57 11.38
C VAL A 238 25.21 9.96 10.85
N GLN A 239 24.87 10.26 9.59
CA GLN A 239 23.68 9.74 8.94
C GLN A 239 23.77 8.22 8.80
N ARG A 240 22.85 7.51 9.46
CA ARG A 240 22.74 6.05 9.30
C ARG A 240 21.98 5.74 8.01
N ASP A 241 22.47 4.78 7.24
CA ASP A 241 21.76 4.28 6.07
C ASP A 241 20.48 3.53 6.44
N ILE A 242 19.56 3.40 5.48
CA ILE A 242 18.23 2.80 5.71
C ILE A 242 18.36 1.34 6.18
N ALA A 243 19.30 0.56 5.63
CA ALA A 243 19.51 -0.83 6.06
C ALA A 243 19.96 -0.91 7.53
N HIS A 244 20.90 -0.06 7.95
CA HIS A 244 21.31 0.04 9.34
C HIS A 244 20.13 0.39 10.25
N GLN A 245 19.30 1.36 9.85
CA GLN A 245 18.13 1.75 10.64
C GLN A 245 17.10 0.62 10.79
N LEU A 246 16.90 -0.20 9.74
CA LEU A 246 16.02 -1.37 9.81
C LEU A 246 16.47 -2.41 10.84
N VAL A 247 17.78 -2.61 10.96
CA VAL A 247 18.34 -3.70 11.79
C VAL A 247 18.63 -3.24 13.21
N HIS A 248 19.07 -2.00 13.39
CA HIS A 248 19.64 -1.51 14.65
C HIS A 248 18.86 -0.39 15.31
N SER A 249 18.00 0.33 14.57
CA SER A 249 17.25 1.47 15.10
C SER A 249 15.81 1.10 15.44
N TYR A 250 15.22 1.79 16.40
CA TYR A 250 13.78 1.76 16.62
C TYR A 250 13.07 2.55 15.51
N PRO A 251 11.91 2.11 14.98
CA PRO A 251 11.19 0.87 15.30
C PRO A 251 11.66 -0.38 14.54
N GLY A 252 12.51 -0.26 13.52
CA GLY A 252 12.83 -1.33 12.58
C GLY A 252 13.34 -2.63 13.22
N HIS A 253 14.21 -2.53 14.24
CA HIS A 253 14.77 -3.70 14.91
C HIS A 253 13.74 -4.53 15.68
N GLN A 254 12.55 -3.99 15.95
CA GLN A 254 11.47 -4.67 16.68
C GLN A 254 10.41 -5.28 15.76
N PHE A 255 10.50 -5.08 14.44
CA PHE A 255 9.56 -5.67 13.50
C PHE A 255 9.59 -7.20 13.55
N LYS A 256 8.41 -7.81 13.69
CA LYS A 256 8.24 -9.27 13.76
C LYS A 256 8.27 -9.92 12.37
N ALA A 257 7.95 -9.16 11.33
CA ALA A 257 8.00 -9.61 9.95
C ALA A 257 8.64 -8.54 9.07
N ARG A 258 9.58 -8.98 8.22
CA ARG A 258 10.30 -8.18 7.22
C ARG A 258 10.45 -9.10 6.00
N GLN A 259 9.53 -9.02 5.04
CA GLN A 259 9.53 -9.88 3.86
C GLN A 259 9.36 -9.08 2.56
#